data_AF-A0A172TEE2-F1
#
_entry.id   AF-A0A172TEE2-F1
#
_cell.length_a   1.000
_cell.length_b   1.000
_cell.length_c   1.000
_cell.angle_alpha   90.00
_cell.angle_beta   90.00
_cell.angle_gamma   90.00
#
_symmetry.space_group_name_H-M   'P 1'
#
loop_
_entity.id
_entity.type
_entity.pdbx_description
1 polymer ?
#
loop_
_entity_poly.entity_id
_entity_poly.type
_entity_poly.pdbx_seq_one_letter_code
_entity_poly.pdbx_strand_id
1 'polypeptide(L)'
;MIRKINLWSFLLMFVCWVLFFFSVSEFFLPFNQHYLVLGFTIIVFMFSVIGLGDVTNGKKALRSTLTIAGTLTLIFVEAGVLVLANIFKFT
;
A
#
# COMPACT_ATOMS: atom_id res chain seq x y z
N MET A 1 5.43 -18.96 11.85
CA MET A 1 5.96 -17.70 11.26
C MET A 1 4.89 -16.95 10.47
N ILE A 2 4.13 -17.65 9.63
CA ILE A 2 3.09 -17.08 8.74
C ILE A 2 1.96 -16.34 9.50
N ARG A 3 1.54 -16.83 10.67
CA ARG A 3 0.58 -16.11 11.54
C ARG A 3 1.00 -14.67 11.90
N LYS A 4 2.29 -14.39 12.05
CA LYS A 4 2.77 -13.04 12.34
C LYS A 4 2.72 -12.17 11.08
N ILE A 5 2.99 -12.74 9.91
CA ILE A 5 3.02 -12.02 8.62
C ILE A 5 1.67 -11.36 8.31
N ASN A 6 0.55 -12.02 8.61
CA ASN A 6 -0.79 -11.47 8.35
C ASN A 6 -1.12 -10.27 9.27
N LEU A 7 -0.60 -10.27 10.51
CA LEU A 7 -0.73 -9.13 11.42
C LEU A 7 0.19 -7.97 11.00
N TRP A 8 1.44 -8.28 10.65
CA TRP A 8 2.42 -7.29 10.21
C TRP A 8 2.01 -6.62 8.90
N SER A 9 1.55 -7.38 7.90
CA SER A 9 1.05 -6.81 6.65
C SER A 9 -0.17 -5.90 6.87
N PHE A 10 -1.07 -6.26 7.77
CA PHE A 10 -2.19 -5.40 8.17
C PHE A 10 -1.71 -4.08 8.80
N LEU A 11 -0.75 -4.13 9.73
CA LEU A 11 -0.17 -2.93 10.33
C LEU A 11 0.59 -2.08 9.30
N LEU A 12 1.40 -2.72 8.45
CA LEU A 12 2.16 -2.04 7.41
C LEU A 12 1.26 -1.37 6.37
N MET A 13 0.07 -1.92 6.10
CA MET A 13 -0.91 -1.28 5.23
C MET A 13 -1.40 0.05 5.80
N PHE A 14 -1.65 0.16 7.11
CA PHE A 14 -1.94 1.47 7.73
C PHE A 14 -0.75 2.43 7.63
N VAL A 15 0.47 1.93 7.81
CA VAL A 15 1.67 2.75 7.64
C VAL A 15 1.78 3.29 6.21
N CYS A 16 1.48 2.48 5.19
CA CYS A 16 1.45 2.94 3.79
C CYS A 16 0.44 4.07 3.58
N TRP A 17 -0.76 3.95 4.15
CA TRP A 17 -1.79 4.99 4.09
C TRP A 17 -1.35 6.29 4.79
N VAL A 18 -0.71 6.19 5.95
CA VAL A 18 -0.17 7.35 6.66
C VAL A 18 0.93 8.02 5.83
N LEU A 19 1.85 7.24 5.27
CA LEU A 19 2.91 7.75 4.40
C LEU A 19 2.35 8.43 3.14
N PHE A 20 1.26 7.91 2.58
CA PHE A 20 0.55 8.56 1.48
C PHE A 20 0.06 9.96 1.87
N PHE A 21 -0.60 10.12 3.02
CA PHE A 21 -1.06 11.45 3.46
C PHE A 21 0.10 12.42 3.67
N PHE A 22 1.24 11.96 4.20
CA PHE A 22 2.45 12.77 4.29
C PHE A 22 2.95 13.19 2.89
N SER A 23 2.99 12.25 1.94
CA SER A 23 3.44 12.55 0.57
C SER A 23 2.54 13.56 -0.16
N VAL A 24 1.23 13.55 0.10
CA VAL A 24 0.28 14.54 -0.46
C VAL A 24 0.49 15.93 0.14
N SER A 25 0.90 16.02 1.42
CA SER A 25 1.12 17.31 2.09
C SER A 25 2.37 18.05 1.60
N GLU A 26 3.34 17.34 1.04
CA GLU A 26 4.59 17.90 0.54
C GLU A 26 4.54 18.08 -0.99
N PHE A 27 3.66 18.96 -1.46
CA PHE A 27 3.49 19.31 -2.89
C PHE A 27 4.77 19.88 -3.56
N PHE A 28 5.83 20.17 -2.79
CA PHE A 28 6.98 20.97 -3.23
C PHE A 28 8.36 20.27 -3.15
N LEU A 29 8.45 19.01 -2.72
CA LEU A 29 9.76 18.35 -2.62
C LEU A 29 10.22 17.71 -3.95
N PRO A 30 11.53 17.80 -4.27
CA PRO A 30 12.09 17.28 -5.53
C PRO A 30 12.20 15.75 -5.59
N PHE A 31 11.98 15.05 -4.47
CA PHE A 31 11.85 13.60 -4.42
C PHE A 31 10.38 13.22 -4.50
N ASN A 32 9.98 12.50 -5.55
CA ASN A 32 8.62 11.98 -5.68
C ASN A 32 8.40 10.86 -4.64
N GLN A 33 8.02 11.25 -3.43
CA GLN A 33 7.74 10.34 -2.31
C GLN A 33 6.68 9.30 -2.68
N HIS A 34 5.78 9.65 -3.59
CA HIS A 34 4.81 8.76 -4.24
C HIS A 34 5.43 7.48 -4.84
N TYR A 35 6.63 7.54 -5.45
CA TYR A 35 7.30 6.33 -5.95
C TYR A 35 7.76 5.41 -4.81
N LEU A 36 8.19 5.98 -3.67
CA LEU A 36 8.59 5.20 -2.50
C LEU A 36 7.38 4.56 -1.84
N VAL A 37 6.28 5.31 -1.68
CA VAL A 37 5.03 4.80 -1.11
C VAL A 37 4.45 3.71 -2.01
N LEU A 38 4.46 3.89 -3.33
CA LEU A 38 4.04 2.87 -4.29
C LEU A 38 4.87 1.58 -4.16
N GLY A 39 6.21 1.69 -4.17
CA GLY A 39 7.10 0.54 -4.04
C GLY A 39 6.88 -0.22 -2.72
N PHE A 40 6.75 0.51 -1.61
CA PHE A 40 6.48 -0.09 -0.31
C PHE A 40 5.11 -0.77 -0.25
N THR A 41 4.08 -0.13 -0.82
CA THR A 41 2.72 -0.67 -0.88
C THR A 41 2.66 -1.97 -1.68
N ILE A 42 3.40 -2.08 -2.78
CA ILE A 42 3.50 -3.32 -3.57
C ILE A 42 4.12 -4.45 -2.75
N ILE A 43 5.18 -4.17 -1.97
CA ILE A 43 5.80 -5.17 -1.09
C ILE A 43 4.80 -5.66 -0.04
N VAL A 44 4.06 -4.74 0.59
CA VAL A 44 3.03 -5.09 1.59
C VAL A 44 1.89 -5.90 0.96
N PHE A 45 1.49 -5.55 -0.27
CA PHE A 45 0.52 -6.32 -1.06
C PHE A 45 1.00 -7.77 -1.27
N MET A 46 2.24 -7.98 -1.72
CA MET A 46 2.79 -9.33 -1.90
C MET A 46 2.79 -10.14 -0.60
N PHE A 47 3.19 -9.55 0.53
CA PHE A 47 3.13 -10.22 1.82
C PHE A 47 1.70 -10.56 2.26
N SER A 48 0.73 -9.70 1.95
CA SER A 48 -0.68 -9.94 2.27
C SER A 48 -1.25 -11.11 1.46
N VAL A 49 -0.86 -11.27 0.19
CA VAL A 49 -1.25 -12.39 -0.67
C VAL A 49 -0.62 -13.70 -0.18
N ILE A 50 0.66 -13.71 0.18
CA ILE A 50 1.30 -14.89 0.79
C ILE A 50 0.60 -15.25 2.11
N GLY A 51 0.14 -14.26 2.86
CA GLY A 51 -0.60 -14.44 4.11
C GLY A 51 -1.97 -15.11 3.96
N LEU A 52 -2.58 -15.10 2.77
CA LEU A 52 -3.85 -15.80 2.49
C LEU A 52 -3.71 -17.32 2.54
N GLY A 53 -2.55 -17.88 2.17
CA GLY A 53 -2.34 -19.32 2.08
C GLY A 53 -2.44 -20.08 3.42
N ASP A 54 -2.35 -19.39 4.55
CA ASP A 54 -2.41 -19.96 5.91
C ASP A 54 -3.69 -19.54 6.68
N VAL A 55 -4.73 -19.15 5.95
CA VAL A 55 -5.98 -18.68 6.54
C VAL A 55 -6.79 -19.86 7.05
N THR A 56 -6.72 -20.05 8.37
CA THR A 56 -7.40 -21.11 9.13
C THR A 56 -8.66 -20.64 9.86
N ASN A 57 -8.98 -19.34 9.81
CA ASN A 57 -10.06 -18.73 10.59
C ASN A 57 -10.64 -17.52 9.85
N GLY A 58 -11.97 -17.37 9.83
CA GLY A 58 -12.67 -16.27 9.15
C GLY A 58 -12.19 -14.87 9.56
N LYS A 59 -11.81 -14.66 10.83
CA LYS A 59 -11.24 -13.36 11.27
C LYS A 59 -9.91 -13.05 10.60
N LYS A 60 -9.09 -14.07 10.31
CA LYS A 60 -7.81 -13.90 9.60
C LYS A 60 -8.05 -13.69 8.11
N ALA A 61 -9.02 -14.39 7.54
CA ALA A 61 -9.46 -14.20 6.16
C ALA A 61 -9.84 -12.74 5.95
N LEU A 62 -10.74 -12.22 6.79
CA LEU A 62 -11.21 -10.84 6.73
C LEU A 62 -10.07 -9.83 6.82
N ARG A 63 -9.13 -9.99 7.77
CA ARG A 63 -7.96 -9.11 7.89
C ARG A 63 -7.11 -9.13 6.63
N SER A 64 -6.80 -10.32 6.11
CA SER A 64 -5.98 -10.48 4.91
C SER A 64 -6.65 -9.86 3.68
N THR A 65 -7.95 -10.10 3.51
CA THR A 65 -8.75 -9.49 2.44
C THR A 65 -8.81 -7.97 2.56
N LEU A 66 -8.97 -7.42 3.76
CA LEU A 66 -8.94 -5.97 3.99
C LEU A 66 -7.56 -5.37 3.69
N THR A 67 -6.47 -6.04 4.08
CA THR A 67 -5.11 -5.61 3.73
C THR A 67 -4.91 -5.60 2.21
N ILE A 68 -5.36 -6.64 1.52
CA ILE A 68 -5.29 -6.73 0.06
C ILE A 68 -6.10 -5.61 -0.58
N ALA A 69 -7.36 -5.44 -0.21
CA ALA A 69 -8.22 -4.39 -0.76
C ALA A 69 -7.65 -2.98 -0.49
N GLY A 70 -7.16 -2.73 0.73
CA GLY A 70 -6.56 -1.46 1.12
C GLY A 70 -5.26 -1.15 0.38
N THR A 71 -4.37 -2.12 0.24
CA THR A 71 -3.12 -1.95 -0.52
C THR A 71 -3.36 -1.83 -2.02
N LEU A 72 -4.30 -2.60 -2.59
CA LEU A 72 -4.67 -2.51 -4.00
C LEU A 72 -5.26 -1.13 -4.33
N THR A 73 -6.13 -0.62 -3.46
CA THR A 73 -6.70 0.74 -3.59
C THR A 73 -5.60 1.79 -3.57
N LEU A 74 -4.66 1.69 -2.63
CA LEU A 74 -3.55 2.63 -2.52
C LEU A 74 -2.61 2.58 -3.74
N ILE A 75 -2.35 1.40 -4.30
CA ILE A 75 -1.60 1.24 -5.56
C ILE A 75 -2.28 1.99 -6.71
N PHE A 76 -3.60 1.85 -6.87
CA PHE A 76 -4.35 2.55 -7.92
C PHE A 76 -4.32 4.06 -7.74
N VAL A 77 -4.48 4.54 -6.50
CA VAL A 77 -4.43 5.98 -6.18
C VAL A 77 -3.04 6.53 -6.50
N GLU A 78 -1.97 5.89 -6.03
CA GLU A 78 -0.59 6.29 -6.30
C GLU A 78 -0.24 6.27 -7.79
N ALA A 79 -0.64 5.22 -8.51
CA ALA A 79 -0.46 5.14 -9.95
C ALA A 79 -1.20 6.30 -10.67
N GLY A 80 -2.42 6.62 -10.25
CA GLY A 80 -3.18 7.76 -10.78
C GLY A 80 -2.49 9.10 -10.52
N VAL A 81 -2.02 9.34 -9.29
CA VAL A 81 -1.27 10.54 -8.92
C VAL A 81 0.00 10.69 -9.75
N LEU A 82 0.77 9.61 -9.93
CA LEU A 82 1.99 9.62 -10.73
C LEU A 82 1.74 9.84 -12.22
N VAL A 83 0.66 9.29 -12.77
CA VAL A 83 0.25 9.53 -14.17
C VAL A 83 -0.13 10.99 -14.36
N LEU A 84 -0.97 11.55 -13.49
CA LEU A 84 -1.36 12.96 -13.52
C LEU A 84 -0.13 13.87 -13.38
N ALA A 85 0.74 13.59 -12.40
CA ALA A 85 1.97 14.36 -12.18
C ALA A 85 2.87 14.35 -13.42
N ASN A 86 3.00 13.22 -14.13
CA ASN A 86 3.74 13.18 -15.38
C ASN A 86 3.05 14.01 -16.48
N ILE A 87 1.73 13.86 -16.67
CA ILE A 87 0.98 14.65 -17.68
C ILE A 87 1.19 16.15 -17.46
N PHE A 88 0.98 16.65 -16.24
CA PHE A 88 1.15 18.07 -15.92
C PHE A 88 2.60 18.57 -15.97
N LYS A 89 3.59 17.70 -15.77
CA LYS A 89 5.01 18.06 -15.90
C LYS A 89 5.48 18.17 -17.35
N PHE A 90 4.73 17.58 -18.29
CA PHE A 90 4.99 17.62 -19.74
C PHE A 90 4.06 18.61 -20.50
N THR A 91 3.22 19.38 -19.79
CA THR A 91 2.46 20.51 -20.37
C THR A 91 3.06 21.83 -19.92
#